data_AF-A0A2W0C345-F1
#
_entry.id   AF-A0A2W0C345-F1
#
_cell.length_a   1.000
_cell.length_b   1.000
_cell.length_c   1.000
_cell.angle_alpha   90.00
_cell.angle_beta   90.00
_cell.angle_gamma   90.00
#
_symmetry.space_group_name_H-M   'P 1'
#
loop_
_entity.id
_entity.type
_entity.pdbx_description
1 polymer ?
#
loop_
_entity_poly.entity_id
_entity_poly.type
_entity_poly.pdbx_seq_one_letter_code
_entity_poly.pdbx_strand_id
1 'polypeptide(L)'
;MPPPGTTIISNIQNQKGWQTCGGCGNDGGTGQGPVYDVTQGIASPALSGSSADFWITGGPAFSGGYYFIEQPRVPNPMSYLRYEFDLYIPAQYASAPQALEFECQQNSNGYTYNYAWQADYASKSWRVFNYTTKHWEGTGIAFQPFAPDTWHHIMAIYHASGTQVIHDSVTVDGVTYPVNITHDALFTGNGLELTNAFQVDLDGNSSPYHVYVDNMTVSLKD
;
A
#
# COMPACT_ATOMS: atom_id res chain seq x y z
N MET A 1 -0.02 -19.04 -7.20
CA MET A 1 0.73 -19.71 -6.11
C MET A 1 2.12 -19.12 -6.07
N PRO A 2 2.66 -18.78 -4.88
CA PRO A 2 4.03 -18.30 -4.75
C PRO A 2 5.07 -19.34 -5.24
N PRO A 3 6.23 -18.91 -5.75
CA PRO A 3 7.32 -19.81 -6.11
C PRO A 3 7.83 -20.64 -4.90
N PRO A 4 8.49 -21.80 -5.15
CA PRO A 4 9.18 -22.52 -4.09
C PRO A 4 10.27 -21.67 -3.42
N GLY A 5 10.34 -21.75 -2.09
CA GLY A 5 11.31 -21.02 -1.26
C GLY A 5 10.88 -19.60 -0.88
N THR A 6 9.65 -19.20 -1.17
CA THR A 6 9.10 -17.90 -0.73
C THR A 6 8.94 -17.84 0.79
N THR A 7 9.42 -16.76 1.39
CA THR A 7 9.13 -16.37 2.78
C THR A 7 7.75 -15.72 2.85
N ILE A 8 6.93 -16.12 3.82
CA ILE A 8 5.59 -15.57 4.02
C ILE A 8 5.54 -14.84 5.37
N ILE A 9 5.13 -13.58 5.33
CA ILE A 9 4.84 -12.74 6.48
C ILE A 9 3.34 -12.48 6.45
N SER A 10 2.59 -13.10 7.35
CA SER A 10 1.12 -13.02 7.38
C SER A 10 0.63 -12.23 8.59
N ASN A 11 -0.65 -11.85 8.58
CA ASN A 11 -1.33 -11.16 9.68
C ASN A 11 -0.65 -9.82 10.02
N ILE A 12 -0.11 -9.14 9.01
CA ILE A 12 0.68 -7.91 9.17
C ILE A 12 -0.17 -6.79 9.79
N GLN A 13 -1.46 -6.73 9.44
CA GLN A 13 -2.40 -5.74 9.97
C GLN A 13 -2.50 -5.77 11.50
N ASN A 14 -2.30 -6.93 12.13
CA ASN A 14 -2.35 -7.08 13.60
C ASN A 14 -0.98 -7.06 14.28
N GLN A 15 0.11 -6.85 13.53
CA GLN A 15 1.43 -6.68 14.15
C GLN A 15 1.46 -5.39 14.98
N LYS A 16 2.28 -5.41 16.03
CA LYS A 16 2.56 -4.22 16.84
C LYS A 16 3.71 -3.44 16.20
N GLY A 17 3.75 -2.13 16.45
CA GLY A 17 4.84 -1.28 15.99
C GLY A 17 4.60 -0.65 14.61
N TRP A 18 3.34 -0.54 14.19
CA TRP A 18 2.98 0.38 13.11
C TRP A 18 3.44 1.80 13.46
N GLN A 19 4.01 2.45 12.47
CA GLN A 19 4.56 3.79 12.53
C GLN A 19 3.80 4.67 11.55
N THR A 20 3.73 5.95 11.89
CA THR A 20 3.20 7.01 11.03
C THR A 20 4.31 7.99 10.74
N CYS A 21 4.39 8.53 9.53
CA CYS A 21 5.25 9.67 9.28
C CYS A 21 4.37 10.86 8.88
N GLY A 22 4.19 11.80 9.82
CA GLY A 22 3.24 12.93 9.72
C GLY A 22 3.33 13.82 8.47
N GLY A 23 4.35 13.64 7.60
CA GLY A 23 4.51 14.36 6.33
C GLY A 23 5.45 13.69 5.31
N CYS A 24 5.74 12.39 5.41
CA CYS A 24 6.65 11.70 4.47
C CYS A 24 6.12 11.59 3.02
N GLY A 25 4.85 11.95 2.80
CA GLY A 25 4.21 11.90 1.49
C GLY A 25 4.51 13.10 0.57
N ASN A 26 5.00 14.25 1.08
CA ASN A 26 5.41 15.41 0.28
C ASN A 26 6.17 16.44 1.14
N ASP A 27 7.37 16.82 0.72
CA ASP A 27 8.29 17.75 1.43
C ASP A 27 7.82 19.24 1.47
N GLY A 28 6.53 19.51 1.26
CA GLY A 28 5.98 20.86 1.03
C GLY A 28 4.94 21.38 2.03
N GLY A 29 4.49 20.58 2.98
CA GLY A 29 3.40 20.96 3.90
C GLY A 29 3.90 21.52 5.24
N THR A 30 3.79 22.83 5.48
CA THR A 30 4.07 23.46 6.79
C THR A 30 2.83 23.61 7.70
N GLY A 31 1.67 23.10 7.25
CA GLY A 31 0.42 23.08 8.01
C GLY A 31 0.28 21.86 8.93
N GLN A 32 -0.69 21.90 9.84
CA GLN A 32 -1.10 20.70 10.58
C GLN A 32 -1.56 19.64 9.57
N GLY A 33 -0.86 18.51 9.52
CA GLY A 33 -1.27 17.36 8.71
C GLY A 33 -2.57 16.72 9.21
N PRO A 34 -3.05 15.68 8.52
CA PRO A 34 -4.19 14.93 8.99
C PRO A 34 -3.86 14.21 10.30
N VAL A 35 -4.90 13.88 11.06
CA VAL A 35 -4.80 12.97 12.21
C VAL A 35 -5.20 11.59 11.71
N TYR A 36 -4.35 10.60 11.96
CA TYR A 36 -4.57 9.24 11.49
C TYR A 36 -3.84 8.25 12.40
N ASP A 37 -4.43 7.07 12.57
CA ASP A 37 -3.84 5.97 13.34
C ASP A 37 -4.39 4.63 12.83
N VAL A 38 -3.80 3.53 13.29
CA VAL A 38 -4.26 2.17 13.03
C VAL A 38 -4.70 1.51 14.33
N THR A 39 -5.94 1.00 14.35
CA THR A 39 -6.46 0.23 15.49
C THR A 39 -6.53 -1.25 15.12
N GLN A 40 -5.64 -2.07 15.70
CA GLN A 40 -5.63 -3.52 15.48
C GLN A 40 -6.67 -4.25 16.35
N GLY A 41 -6.97 -5.51 16.02
CA GLY A 41 -7.81 -6.36 16.86
C GLY A 41 -9.31 -6.12 16.73
N ILE A 42 -9.76 -5.57 15.60
CA ILE A 42 -11.18 -5.30 15.35
C ILE A 42 -11.90 -6.62 15.08
N ALA A 43 -12.89 -6.94 15.93
CA ALA A 43 -13.64 -8.20 15.83
C ALA A 43 -14.72 -8.18 14.72
N SER A 44 -15.22 -7.00 14.34
CA SER A 44 -16.19 -6.83 13.25
C SER A 44 -16.11 -5.41 12.68
N PRO A 45 -16.05 -5.25 11.34
CA PRO A 45 -15.98 -6.31 10.33
C PRO A 45 -14.63 -7.04 10.37
N ALA A 46 -14.62 -8.37 10.25
CA ALA A 46 -13.38 -9.18 10.14
C ALA A 46 -13.66 -10.52 9.44
N LEU A 47 -12.72 -10.99 8.61
CA LEU A 47 -12.72 -12.31 7.98
C LEU A 47 -11.96 -13.33 8.83
N SER A 48 -10.84 -12.92 9.43
CA SER A 48 -9.99 -13.77 10.29
C SER A 48 -10.46 -13.81 11.75
N GLY A 49 -11.46 -12.98 12.09
CA GLY A 49 -11.85 -12.66 13.47
C GLY A 49 -11.04 -11.54 14.11
N SER A 50 -10.08 -10.94 13.38
CA SER A 50 -9.27 -9.81 13.82
C SER A 50 -8.78 -8.98 12.63
N SER A 51 -9.51 -7.95 12.23
CA SER A 51 -9.04 -6.96 11.25
C SER A 51 -8.32 -5.78 11.92
N ALA A 52 -7.78 -4.86 11.13
CA ALA A 52 -7.30 -3.57 11.61
C ALA A 52 -8.02 -2.42 10.91
N ASP A 53 -8.35 -1.37 11.65
CA ASP A 53 -8.96 -0.13 11.16
C ASP A 53 -7.87 0.91 10.89
N PHE A 54 -7.65 1.20 9.61
CA PHE A 54 -6.81 2.29 9.14
C PHE A 54 -7.71 3.50 8.88
N TRP A 55 -7.55 4.56 9.68
CA TRP A 55 -8.46 5.71 9.63
C TRP A 55 -7.74 7.05 9.60
N ILE A 56 -8.38 8.01 8.94
CA ILE A 56 -7.88 9.37 8.76
C ILE A 56 -8.99 10.40 8.98
N THR A 57 -8.63 11.54 9.59
CA THR A 57 -9.53 12.66 9.83
C THR A 57 -8.78 13.99 9.92
N GLY A 58 -9.47 15.08 9.60
CA GLY A 58 -8.92 16.43 9.71
C GLY A 58 -7.73 16.68 8.77
N GLY A 59 -7.16 17.88 8.82
CA GLY A 59 -6.07 18.27 7.93
C GLY A 59 -6.53 18.82 6.57
N PRO A 60 -5.59 19.31 5.75
CA PRO A 60 -5.89 19.91 4.46
C PRO A 60 -6.47 18.89 3.47
N ALA A 61 -7.24 19.39 2.51
CA ALA A 61 -7.72 18.61 1.38
C ALA A 61 -6.55 17.86 0.70
N PHE A 62 -6.80 16.61 0.30
CA PHE A 62 -5.80 15.76 -0.37
C PHE A 62 -4.57 15.39 0.46
N SER A 63 -4.61 15.57 1.79
CA SER A 63 -3.55 15.05 2.66
C SER A 63 -3.73 13.55 2.93
N GLY A 64 -2.61 12.84 3.07
CA GLY A 64 -2.55 11.39 3.24
C GLY A 64 -2.09 10.98 4.63
N GLY A 65 -2.60 9.82 5.07
CA GLY A 65 -2.19 9.12 6.29
C GLY A 65 -1.39 7.89 5.91
N TYR A 66 -0.06 7.96 6.05
CA TYR A 66 0.85 6.89 5.69
C TYR A 66 1.22 6.05 6.91
N TYR A 67 0.83 4.78 6.88
CA TYR A 67 1.13 3.79 7.92
C TYR A 67 2.15 2.82 7.36
N PHE A 68 3.22 2.58 8.11
CA PHE A 68 4.19 1.56 7.74
C PHE A 68 4.64 0.74 8.93
N ILE A 69 5.17 -0.44 8.65
CA ILE A 69 5.76 -1.32 9.64
C ILE A 69 7.02 -1.95 9.06
N GLU A 70 8.08 -2.01 9.88
CA GLU A 70 9.31 -2.70 9.53
C GLU A 70 9.09 -4.21 9.49
N GLN A 71 9.66 -4.85 8.47
CA GLN A 71 9.67 -6.29 8.29
C GLN A 71 11.09 -6.84 8.35
N PRO A 72 11.28 -8.17 8.54
CA PRO A 72 12.59 -8.79 8.48
C PRO A 72 13.33 -8.40 7.20
N ARG A 73 14.56 -7.91 7.36
CA ARG A 73 15.39 -7.38 6.26
C ARG A 73 15.70 -8.47 5.25
N VAL A 74 15.64 -8.11 3.97
CA VAL A 74 15.95 -8.99 2.84
C VAL A 74 17.19 -8.44 2.12
N PRO A 75 18.30 -9.21 2.07
CA PRO A 75 19.59 -8.67 1.64
C PRO A 75 19.67 -8.42 0.13
N ASN A 76 19.06 -9.26 -0.70
CA ASN A 76 19.09 -9.13 -2.15
C ASN A 76 17.78 -8.53 -2.69
N PRO A 77 17.80 -7.84 -3.85
CA PRO A 77 16.58 -7.34 -4.48
C PRO A 77 15.57 -8.47 -4.72
N MET A 78 14.30 -8.24 -4.41
CA MET A 78 13.29 -9.30 -4.42
C MET A 78 13.00 -9.84 -5.83
N SER A 79 13.44 -11.06 -6.14
CA SER A 79 13.11 -11.77 -7.39
C SER A 79 11.62 -12.13 -7.51
N TYR A 80 10.89 -12.08 -6.39
CA TYR A 80 9.44 -12.16 -6.34
C TYR A 80 8.92 -11.43 -5.11
N LEU A 81 7.90 -10.60 -5.29
CA LEU A 81 7.14 -9.99 -4.21
C LEU A 81 5.64 -10.08 -4.54
N ARG A 82 4.87 -10.54 -3.56
CA ARG A 82 3.42 -10.48 -3.55
C ARG A 82 2.96 -9.77 -2.29
N TYR A 83 2.17 -8.71 -2.46
CA TYR A 83 1.47 -8.04 -1.37
C TYR A 83 -0.02 -8.24 -1.57
N GLU A 84 -0.69 -8.87 -0.61
CA GLU A 84 -2.13 -9.12 -0.65
C GLU A 84 -2.81 -8.79 0.68
N PHE A 85 -4.09 -8.48 0.60
CA PHE A 85 -4.94 -8.22 1.75
C PHE A 85 -6.41 -8.25 1.34
N ASP A 86 -7.29 -8.36 2.33
CA ASP A 86 -8.71 -8.12 2.18
C ASP A 86 -9.05 -6.73 2.71
N LEU A 87 -9.92 -6.01 2.01
CA LEU A 87 -10.28 -4.63 2.28
C LEU A 87 -11.80 -4.46 2.39
N TYR A 88 -12.24 -3.68 3.37
CA TYR A 88 -13.65 -3.36 3.61
C TYR A 88 -13.82 -1.86 3.89
N ILE A 89 -14.76 -1.23 3.21
CA ILE A 89 -15.13 0.17 3.43
C ILE A 89 -16.61 0.23 3.85
N PRO A 90 -16.93 0.75 5.04
CA PRO A 90 -18.31 0.97 5.45
C PRO A 90 -19.06 1.90 4.49
N ALA A 91 -20.36 1.67 4.26
CA ALA A 91 -21.15 2.47 3.31
C ALA A 91 -21.13 3.98 3.56
N GLN A 92 -21.08 4.40 4.82
CA GLN A 92 -21.00 5.82 5.18
C GLN A 92 -19.70 6.52 4.72
N TYR A 93 -18.68 5.74 4.34
CA TYR A 93 -17.37 6.23 3.90
C TYR A 93 -17.08 5.95 2.42
N ALA A 94 -18.00 5.32 1.68
CA ALA A 94 -17.74 4.83 0.33
C ALA A 94 -17.26 5.89 -0.67
N SER A 95 -17.62 7.16 -0.46
CA SER A 95 -17.26 8.29 -1.32
C SER A 95 -16.13 9.17 -0.78
N ALA A 96 -15.60 8.86 0.41
CA ALA A 96 -14.62 9.71 1.10
C ALA A 96 -13.16 9.54 0.63
N PRO A 97 -12.69 8.34 0.19
CA PRO A 97 -11.31 8.20 -0.27
C PRO A 97 -11.03 9.04 -1.52
N GLN A 98 -9.95 9.81 -1.49
CA GLN A 98 -9.30 10.32 -2.69
C GLN A 98 -8.55 9.20 -3.41
N ALA A 99 -7.81 8.42 -2.62
CA ALA A 99 -7.08 7.26 -3.08
C ALA A 99 -6.74 6.35 -1.90
N LEU A 100 -6.44 5.11 -2.23
CA LEU A 100 -5.87 4.13 -1.31
C LEU A 100 -4.57 3.63 -1.93
N GLU A 101 -3.48 3.71 -1.17
CA GLU A 101 -2.15 3.31 -1.63
C GLU A 101 -1.63 2.15 -0.77
N PHE A 102 -0.83 1.28 -1.36
CA PHE A 102 -0.21 0.17 -0.65
C PHE A 102 1.16 -0.10 -1.25
N GLU A 103 2.16 -0.24 -0.39
CA GLU A 103 3.53 -0.41 -0.82
C GLU A 103 4.32 -1.42 0.00
N CYS A 104 5.34 -1.98 -0.64
CA CYS A 104 6.53 -2.43 0.07
C CYS A 104 7.71 -1.58 -0.40
N GLN A 105 8.61 -1.24 0.51
CA GLN A 105 9.85 -0.57 0.18
C GLN A 105 11.03 -1.38 0.69
N GLN A 106 12.02 -1.62 -0.16
CA GLN A 106 13.21 -2.38 0.18
C GLN A 106 14.45 -1.52 -0.05
N ASN A 107 15.32 -1.43 0.95
CA ASN A 107 16.68 -0.95 0.77
C ASN A 107 17.63 -2.16 0.68
N SER A 108 18.29 -2.32 -0.46
CA SER A 108 19.26 -3.39 -0.72
C SER A 108 20.42 -2.87 -1.55
N ASN A 109 21.65 -3.18 -1.14
CA ASN A 109 22.89 -2.75 -1.82
C ASN A 109 22.97 -1.23 -2.07
N GLY A 110 22.40 -0.42 -1.16
CA GLY A 110 22.35 1.05 -1.25
C GLY A 110 21.27 1.60 -2.20
N TYR A 111 20.45 0.74 -2.80
CA TYR A 111 19.31 1.13 -3.64
C TYR A 111 17.98 0.95 -2.90
N THR A 112 17.07 1.90 -3.10
CA THR A 112 15.68 1.84 -2.69
C THR A 112 14.81 1.37 -3.84
N TYR A 113 14.19 0.20 -3.64
CA TYR A 113 13.19 -0.40 -4.51
C TYR A 113 11.82 -0.11 -3.89
N ASN A 114 10.95 0.60 -4.62
CA ASN A 114 9.61 0.94 -4.16
C ASN A 114 8.58 0.18 -5.01
N TYR A 115 7.80 -0.66 -4.34
CA TYR A 115 6.81 -1.55 -4.93
C TYR A 115 5.41 -1.06 -4.53
N ALA A 116 4.94 -0.01 -5.19
CA ALA A 116 3.71 0.67 -4.80
C ALA A 116 2.63 0.67 -5.89
N TRP A 117 1.38 0.53 -5.44
CA TRP A 117 0.18 0.76 -6.24
C TRP A 117 -0.76 1.71 -5.53
N GLN A 118 -1.65 2.29 -6.33
CA GLN A 118 -2.72 3.13 -5.83
C GLN A 118 -4.01 2.89 -6.61
N ALA A 119 -5.10 2.73 -5.86
CA ALA A 119 -6.45 2.88 -6.36
C ALA A 119 -6.84 4.36 -6.28
N ASP A 120 -6.80 5.09 -7.40
CA ASP A 120 -7.17 6.51 -7.42
C ASP A 120 -8.67 6.67 -7.69
N TYR A 121 -9.41 7.06 -6.65
CA TYR A 121 -10.85 7.25 -6.71
C TYR A 121 -11.24 8.47 -7.53
N ALA A 122 -10.40 9.50 -7.63
CA ALA A 122 -10.73 10.69 -8.39
C ALA A 122 -10.57 10.46 -9.90
N SER A 123 -9.42 9.91 -10.33
CA SER A 123 -9.19 9.65 -11.76
C SER A 123 -9.78 8.34 -12.28
N LYS A 124 -10.31 7.48 -11.39
CA LYS A 124 -10.83 6.14 -11.72
C LYS A 124 -9.78 5.29 -12.43
N SER A 125 -8.54 5.36 -11.95
CA SER A 125 -7.38 4.68 -12.52
C SER A 125 -6.58 3.95 -11.45
N TRP A 126 -6.08 2.78 -11.78
CA TRP A 126 -4.98 2.18 -11.03
C TRP A 126 -3.66 2.86 -11.43
N ARG A 127 -2.85 3.21 -10.43
CA ARG A 127 -1.55 3.88 -10.63
C ARG A 127 -0.43 3.09 -9.97
N VAL A 128 0.79 3.31 -10.46
CA VAL A 128 2.04 2.82 -9.86
C VAL A 128 2.96 4.00 -9.57
N PHE A 129 3.81 3.91 -8.54
CA PHE A 129 4.66 5.03 -8.15
C PHE A 129 6.06 4.92 -8.76
N ASN A 130 6.48 5.95 -9.49
CA ASN A 130 7.85 6.07 -9.94
C ASN A 130 8.68 6.78 -8.87
N TYR A 131 9.38 6.01 -8.05
CA TYR A 131 10.11 6.54 -6.90
C TYR A 131 11.31 7.41 -7.26
N THR A 132 11.88 7.25 -8.45
CA THR A 132 13.03 8.05 -8.91
C THR A 132 12.59 9.48 -9.26
N THR A 133 11.40 9.63 -9.83
CA THR A 133 10.85 10.92 -10.27
C THR A 133 9.75 11.47 -9.36
N LYS A 134 9.38 10.71 -8.32
CA LYS A 134 8.41 11.07 -7.28
C LYS A 134 7.02 11.40 -7.82
N HIS A 135 6.49 10.56 -8.71
CA HIS A 135 5.13 10.76 -9.23
C HIS A 135 4.39 9.45 -9.45
N TRP A 136 3.07 9.53 -9.31
CA TRP A 136 2.13 8.48 -9.68
C TRP A 136 1.91 8.46 -11.18
N GLU A 137 2.03 7.28 -11.78
CA GLU A 137 1.84 7.02 -13.21
C GLU A 137 0.60 6.15 -13.41
N GLY A 138 -0.29 6.56 -14.33
CA GLY A 138 -1.47 5.77 -14.68
C GLY A 138 -1.08 4.49 -15.42
N THR A 139 -1.66 3.36 -15.01
CA THR A 139 -1.40 2.05 -15.64
C THR A 139 -2.21 1.81 -16.92
N GLY A 140 -3.22 2.64 -17.17
CA GLY A 140 -4.24 2.40 -18.20
C GLY A 140 -5.34 1.41 -17.78
N ILE A 141 -5.21 0.79 -16.59
CA ILE A 141 -6.23 -0.09 -16.02
C ILE A 141 -7.27 0.77 -15.31
N ALA A 142 -8.53 0.66 -15.74
CA ALA A 142 -9.64 1.36 -15.10
C ALA A 142 -9.86 0.85 -13.67
N PHE A 143 -10.11 1.76 -12.74
CA PHE A 143 -10.49 1.47 -11.37
C PHE A 143 -11.97 1.75 -11.16
N GLN A 144 -12.66 0.82 -10.51
CA GLN A 144 -14.01 1.02 -10.01
C GLN A 144 -13.95 1.09 -8.48
N PRO A 145 -14.59 2.10 -7.84
CA PRO A 145 -14.67 2.16 -6.39
C PRO A 145 -15.15 0.83 -5.79
N PHE A 146 -14.51 0.40 -4.72
CA PHE A 146 -14.91 -0.79 -3.99
C PHE A 146 -16.37 -0.68 -3.53
N ALA A 147 -17.10 -1.78 -3.63
CA ALA A 147 -18.48 -1.82 -3.16
C ALA A 147 -18.48 -1.70 -1.63
N PRO A 148 -19.30 -0.81 -1.06
CA PRO A 148 -19.35 -0.68 0.37
C PRO A 148 -19.91 -1.92 1.05
N ASP A 149 -19.61 -2.04 2.33
CA ASP A 149 -20.07 -3.12 3.21
C ASP A 149 -19.76 -4.54 2.69
N THR A 150 -18.71 -4.66 1.88
CA THR A 150 -18.25 -5.90 1.26
C THR A 150 -16.74 -6.02 1.40
N TRP A 151 -16.24 -7.23 1.63
CA TRP A 151 -14.82 -7.53 1.59
C TRP A 151 -14.35 -7.72 0.14
N HIS A 152 -13.28 -7.03 -0.22
CA HIS A 152 -12.61 -7.12 -1.50
C HIS A 152 -11.21 -7.69 -1.33
N HIS A 153 -10.84 -8.65 -2.17
CA HIS A 153 -9.51 -9.26 -2.12
C HIS A 153 -8.57 -8.60 -3.13
N ILE A 154 -7.48 -8.03 -2.64
CA ILE A 154 -6.48 -7.32 -3.43
C ILE A 154 -5.15 -8.08 -3.38
N MET A 155 -4.51 -8.25 -4.53
CA MET A 155 -3.16 -8.85 -4.62
C MET A 155 -2.35 -8.13 -5.71
N ALA A 156 -1.19 -7.59 -5.36
CA ALA A 156 -0.22 -7.05 -6.31
C ALA A 156 1.05 -7.91 -6.36
N ILE A 157 1.56 -8.11 -7.57
CA ILE A 157 2.78 -8.88 -7.86
C ILE A 157 3.84 -7.96 -8.46
N TYR A 158 5.07 -8.16 -8.02
CA TYR A 158 6.25 -7.43 -8.46
C TYR A 158 7.47 -8.34 -8.51
N HIS A 159 8.51 -7.86 -9.19
CA HIS A 159 9.86 -8.37 -9.03
C HIS A 159 10.90 -7.28 -9.28
N ALA A 160 12.11 -7.50 -8.78
CA ALA A 160 13.29 -6.74 -9.14
C ALA A 160 14.08 -7.47 -10.23
N SER A 161 14.65 -6.70 -11.16
CA SER A 161 15.62 -7.18 -12.14
C SER A 161 16.81 -6.23 -12.18
N GLY A 162 17.92 -6.62 -11.54
CA GLY A 162 19.04 -5.70 -11.31
C GLY A 162 18.60 -4.54 -10.42
N THR A 163 18.78 -3.30 -10.89
CA THR A 163 18.36 -2.07 -10.20
C THR A 163 17.03 -1.54 -10.72
N GLN A 164 16.14 -2.43 -11.17
CA GLN A 164 14.80 -2.07 -11.65
C GLN A 164 13.75 -2.74 -10.79
N VAL A 165 12.65 -2.03 -10.54
CA VAL A 165 11.39 -2.56 -10.03
C VAL A 165 10.45 -2.76 -11.20
N ILE A 166 9.82 -3.93 -11.27
CA ILE A 166 8.80 -4.25 -12.23
C ILE A 166 7.50 -4.50 -11.47
N HIS A 167 6.47 -3.70 -11.77
CA HIS A 167 5.10 -3.93 -11.35
C HIS A 167 4.48 -4.92 -12.33
N ASP A 168 4.31 -6.17 -11.93
CA ASP A 168 3.84 -7.22 -12.84
C ASP A 168 2.33 -7.13 -13.07
N SER A 169 1.54 -7.10 -11.98
CA SER A 169 0.08 -7.11 -12.05
C SER A 169 -0.59 -6.68 -10.74
N VAL A 170 -1.86 -6.30 -10.86
CA VAL A 170 -2.82 -6.20 -9.73
C VAL A 170 -3.98 -7.15 -9.98
N THR A 171 -4.47 -7.79 -8.94
CA THR A 171 -5.67 -8.64 -8.95
C THR A 171 -6.68 -8.08 -7.98
N VAL A 172 -7.92 -7.93 -8.44
CA VAL A 172 -9.05 -7.43 -7.65
C VAL A 172 -10.16 -8.46 -7.76
N ASP A 173 -10.59 -9.03 -6.63
CA ASP A 173 -11.67 -10.03 -6.55
C ASP A 173 -11.49 -11.19 -7.55
N GLY A 174 -10.25 -11.67 -7.67
CA GLY A 174 -9.89 -12.77 -8.55
C GLY A 174 -9.70 -12.40 -10.04
N VAL A 175 -9.91 -11.14 -10.43
CA VAL A 175 -9.62 -10.65 -11.78
C VAL A 175 -8.23 -10.02 -11.83
N THR A 176 -7.32 -10.63 -12.58
CA THR A 176 -5.93 -10.16 -12.73
C THR A 176 -5.77 -9.22 -13.93
N TYR A 177 -5.14 -8.08 -13.69
CA TYR A 177 -4.77 -7.09 -14.69
C TYR A 177 -3.23 -7.02 -14.78
N PRO A 178 -2.61 -7.56 -15.84
CA PRO A 178 -1.18 -7.42 -16.08
C PRO A 178 -0.84 -6.00 -16.49
N VAL A 179 0.28 -5.46 -16.03
CA VAL A 179 0.73 -4.09 -16.35
C VAL A 179 2.16 -4.05 -16.88
N ASN A 180 3.11 -4.77 -16.25
CA ASN A 180 4.52 -4.82 -16.63
C ASN A 180 5.16 -3.42 -16.81
N ILE A 181 4.92 -2.50 -15.88
CA ILE A 181 5.60 -1.20 -15.86
C ILE A 181 6.91 -1.34 -15.09
N THR A 182 7.96 -0.71 -15.61
CA THR A 182 9.31 -0.77 -15.05
C THR A 182 9.77 0.61 -14.61
N HIS A 183 10.29 0.69 -13.39
CA HIS A 183 10.95 1.87 -12.85
C HIS A 183 12.34 1.53 -12.36
N ASP A 184 13.26 2.48 -12.43
CA ASP A 184 14.58 2.31 -11.82
C ASP A 184 14.48 2.47 -10.30
N ALA A 185 15.17 1.60 -9.57
CA ALA A 185 15.45 1.77 -8.16
C ALA A 185 16.41 2.95 -7.96
N LEU A 186 16.22 3.69 -6.85
CA LEU A 186 16.99 4.90 -6.58
C LEU A 186 18.18 4.59 -5.66
N PHE A 187 19.40 4.95 -6.05
CA PHE A 187 20.53 4.88 -5.13
C PHE A 187 20.40 5.94 -4.04
N THR A 188 20.22 5.50 -2.79
CA THR A 188 20.08 6.37 -1.60
C THR A 188 21.24 6.22 -0.63
N GLY A 189 22.02 5.14 -0.74
CA GLY A 189 23.07 4.80 0.23
C GLY A 189 22.52 4.29 1.57
N ASN A 190 21.21 4.08 1.69
CA ASN A 190 20.57 3.58 2.89
C ASN A 190 20.97 2.13 3.20
N GLY A 191 20.94 1.79 4.50
CA GLY A 191 21.18 0.43 4.98
C GLY A 191 20.03 -0.52 4.65
N LEU A 192 20.23 -1.82 4.93
CA LEU A 192 19.22 -2.84 4.67
C LEU A 192 17.91 -2.56 5.41
N GLU A 193 16.80 -2.58 4.67
CA GLU A 193 15.47 -2.30 5.17
C GLU A 193 14.43 -3.04 4.32
N LEU A 194 13.33 -3.43 4.95
CA LEU A 194 12.09 -3.80 4.28
C LEU A 194 10.95 -3.22 5.10
N THR A 195 10.06 -2.46 4.47
CA THR A 195 8.82 -1.99 5.07
C THR A 195 7.62 -2.48 4.27
N ASN A 196 6.51 -2.63 4.97
CA ASN A 196 5.20 -2.79 4.37
C ASN A 196 4.33 -1.61 4.80
N ALA A 197 3.57 -1.04 3.87
CA ALA A 197 2.79 0.17 4.12
C ALA A 197 1.40 0.10 3.48
N PHE A 198 0.53 0.92 4.06
CA PHE A 198 -0.80 1.23 3.56
C PHE A 198 -0.99 2.74 3.73
N GLN A 199 -1.71 3.40 2.84
CA GLN A 199 -2.01 4.82 2.96
C GLN A 199 -3.44 5.10 2.52
N VAL A 200 -4.04 6.06 3.22
CA VAL A 200 -5.38 6.57 3.00
C VAL A 200 -5.30 8.07 2.72
N ASP A 201 -5.86 8.52 1.60
CA ASP A 201 -5.86 9.93 1.21
C ASP A 201 -7.23 10.57 1.38
N LEU A 202 -7.27 11.76 1.98
CA LEU A 202 -8.48 12.56 2.11
C LEU A 202 -8.92 13.15 0.77
N ASP A 203 -10.23 13.27 0.56
CA ASP A 203 -10.80 13.98 -0.57
C ASP A 203 -10.59 15.51 -0.51
N GLY A 204 -11.13 16.20 -1.52
CA GLY A 204 -11.12 17.66 -1.61
C GLY A 204 -11.90 18.36 -0.49
N ASN A 205 -12.71 17.63 0.28
CA ASN A 205 -13.49 18.16 1.40
C ASN A 205 -12.88 17.79 2.77
N SER A 206 -11.74 17.09 2.79
CA SER A 206 -11.17 16.52 4.01
C SER A 206 -12.14 15.58 4.75
N SER A 207 -12.95 14.81 3.99
CA SER A 207 -13.93 13.88 4.54
C SER A 207 -13.23 12.77 5.35
N PRO A 208 -13.50 12.61 6.66
CA PRO A 208 -12.89 11.54 7.44
C PRO A 208 -13.43 10.17 7.05
N TYR A 209 -12.59 9.14 7.15
CA TYR A 209 -13.02 7.78 6.85
C TYR A 209 -12.17 6.70 7.50
N HIS A 210 -12.74 5.50 7.48
CA HIS A 210 -12.19 4.26 8.01
C HIS A 210 -12.11 3.23 6.90
N VAL A 211 -11.02 2.47 6.86
CA VAL A 211 -10.82 1.31 6.00
C VAL A 211 -10.38 0.14 6.87
N TYR A 212 -11.12 -0.95 6.82
CA TYR A 212 -10.74 -2.17 7.53
C TYR A 212 -9.93 -3.04 6.60
N VAL A 213 -8.77 -3.48 7.06
CA VAL A 213 -7.90 -4.41 6.34
C VAL A 213 -7.75 -5.68 7.15
N ASP A 214 -7.82 -6.84 6.48
CA ASP A 214 -7.67 -8.16 7.08
C ASP A 214 -6.79 -9.05 6.19
N ASN A 215 -6.30 -10.17 6.74
CA ASN A 215 -5.44 -11.15 6.06
C ASN A 215 -4.22 -10.55 5.33
N MET A 216 -3.73 -9.40 5.79
CA MET A 216 -2.61 -8.70 5.17
C MET A 216 -1.35 -9.58 5.18
N THR A 217 -0.84 -9.88 3.99
CA THR A 217 0.23 -10.85 3.80
C THR A 217 1.21 -10.36 2.74
N VAL A 218 2.50 -10.50 3.05
CA VAL A 218 3.59 -10.32 2.09
C VAL A 218 4.28 -11.67 1.88
N SER A 219 4.36 -12.10 0.63
CA SER A 219 5.10 -13.29 0.22
C SER A 219 6.26 -12.87 -0.67
N LEU A 220 7.50 -13.11 -0.24
CA LEU A 220 8.70 -12.61 -0.90
C LEU A 220 9.79 -13.67 -1.12
N LYS A 221 10.61 -13.46 -2.15
CA LYS A 221 11.82 -14.22 -2.44
C LYS A 221 12.85 -13.26 -3.01
N ASP A 222 14.09 -13.42 -2.58
CA ASP A 222 15.24 -12.65 -3.06
C ASP A 222 16.03 -13.37 -4.17
#